data_AF-A0A7C4Z5Q7-F1
#
_entry.id   AF-A0A7C4Z5Q7-F1
#
_cell.length_a   1.000
_cell.length_b   1.000
_cell.length_c   1.000
_cell.angle_alpha   90.00
_cell.angle_beta   90.00
_cell.angle_gamma   90.00
#
_symmetry.space_group_name_H-M   'P 1'
#
loop_
_entity.id
_entity.type
_entity.pdbx_description
1 polymer ?
#
loop_
_entity_poly.entity_id
_entity_poly.type
_entity_poly.pdbx_seq_one_letter_code
_entity_poly.pdbx_strand_id
1 'polypeptide(L)'
;MREIGLLVELHDDHLPQEAVDEHVLRITAENGWVLLTLDYRIRYLPAEKEAIATYHARVLHLKTTRLMPLSELADHFAGNIQRVERFLRKNPPPLFGVYRVDGKGKARLERKL
;
A
#
# COMPACT_ATOMS: atom_id res chain seq x y z
N MET A 1 3.21 -13.64 -2.31
CA MET A 1 3.84 -12.71 -1.33
C MET A 1 4.23 -13.39 -0.01
N ARG A 2 3.36 -14.14 0.68
CA ARG A 2 3.79 -14.92 1.86
C ARG A 2 4.93 -15.90 1.56
N GLU A 3 4.86 -16.56 0.41
CA GLU A 3 5.85 -17.53 -0.08
C GLU A 3 7.27 -16.95 -0.26
N ILE A 4 7.41 -15.63 -0.40
CA ILE A 4 8.71 -14.96 -0.51
C ILE A 4 9.20 -14.39 0.83
N GLY A 5 8.59 -14.80 1.95
CA GLY A 5 9.00 -14.42 3.31
C GLY A 5 8.44 -13.08 3.81
N LEU A 6 7.47 -12.48 3.10
CA LEU A 6 6.77 -11.31 3.62
C LEU A 6 5.72 -11.72 4.65
N LEU A 7 5.71 -11.04 5.79
CA LEU A 7 4.56 -11.06 6.69
C LEU A 7 3.41 -10.31 6.00
N VAL A 8 2.33 -11.03 5.70
CA VAL A 8 1.16 -10.50 5.00
C VAL A 8 -0.07 -10.88 5.77
N GLU A 9 -0.78 -9.86 6.24
CA GLU A 9 -2.08 -9.95 6.89
C GLU A 9 -3.18 -9.64 5.87
N LEU A 10 -4.28 -10.40 5.89
CA LEU A 10 -5.46 -10.05 5.11
C LEU A 10 -6.32 -9.09 5.94
N HIS A 11 -6.90 -8.08 5.29
CA HIS A 11 -7.81 -7.14 5.95
C HIS A 11 -8.91 -7.86 6.74
N ASP A 12 -9.52 -8.87 6.11
CA ASP A 12 -10.66 -9.61 6.67
C ASP A 12 -10.30 -10.50 7.87
N ASP A 13 -9.00 -10.71 8.14
CA ASP A 13 -8.54 -11.41 9.34
C ASP A 13 -8.63 -10.51 10.60
N HIS A 14 -8.71 -9.18 10.42
CA HIS A 14 -8.67 -8.19 11.50
C HIS A 14 -9.94 -7.33 11.60
N LEU A 15 -10.66 -7.16 10.49
CA LEU A 15 -11.84 -6.32 10.40
C LEU A 15 -12.92 -6.98 9.55
N PRO A 16 -14.22 -6.73 9.82
CA PRO A 16 -15.28 -7.17 8.93
C PRO A 16 -15.14 -6.51 7.55
N GLN A 17 -15.62 -7.17 6.51
CA GLN A 17 -15.50 -6.70 5.12
C GLN A 17 -16.19 -5.34 4.89
N GLU A 18 -17.17 -4.99 5.73
CA GLU A 18 -17.91 -3.73 5.73
C GLU A 18 -17.22 -2.62 6.53
N ALA A 19 -16.05 -2.88 7.13
CA ALA A 19 -15.30 -1.87 7.85
C ALA A 19 -14.94 -0.70 6.92
N VAL A 20 -15.13 0.51 7.43
CA VAL A 20 -14.73 1.72 6.70
C VAL A 20 -13.20 1.85 6.67
N ASP A 21 -12.67 2.43 5.60
CA ASP A 21 -11.23 2.60 5.38
C ASP A 21 -10.51 3.31 6.54
N GLU A 22 -11.20 4.17 7.29
CA GLU A 22 -10.66 4.80 8.50
C GLU A 22 -10.20 3.77 9.55
N HIS A 23 -11.00 2.73 9.79
CA HIS A 23 -10.65 1.67 10.74
C HIS A 23 -9.44 0.87 10.26
N VAL A 24 -9.35 0.63 8.95
CA VAL A 24 -8.21 -0.05 8.31
C VAL A 24 -6.93 0.77 8.46
N LEU A 25 -7.01 2.08 8.22
CA LEU A 25 -5.88 3.00 8.37
C LEU A 25 -5.40 3.09 9.81
N ARG A 26 -6.34 3.12 10.77
CA ARG A 26 -6.02 3.10 12.19
C ARG A 26 -5.31 1.82 12.61
N ILE A 27 -5.88 0.64 12.31
CA ILE A 27 -5.29 -0.64 12.77
C ILE A 27 -3.93 -0.91 12.12
N THR A 28 -3.77 -0.55 10.85
CA THR A 28 -2.48 -0.69 10.16
C THR A 28 -1.43 0.24 10.77
N ALA A 29 -1.80 1.46 11.16
CA ALA A 29 -0.89 2.37 11.83
C ALA A 29 -0.50 1.90 13.24
N GLU A 30 -1.47 1.46 14.05
CA GLU A 30 -1.25 0.95 15.42
C GLU A 30 -0.29 -0.25 15.44
N ASN A 31 -0.32 -1.09 14.41
CA ASN A 31 0.57 -2.25 14.26
C ASN A 31 1.88 -1.94 13.49
N GLY A 32 2.09 -0.70 13.05
CA GLY A 32 3.26 -0.31 12.25
C GLY A 32 3.32 -0.95 10.86
N TRP A 33 2.17 -1.38 10.34
CA TRP A 33 2.01 -2.02 9.04
C TRP A 33 1.94 -0.99 7.90
N VAL A 34 1.97 -1.52 6.67
CA VAL A 34 1.74 -0.74 5.45
C VAL A 34 0.52 -1.30 4.74
N LEU A 35 -0.50 -0.46 4.55
CA LEU A 35 -1.67 -0.83 3.77
C LEU A 35 -1.32 -0.91 2.28
N LEU A 36 -1.47 -2.09 1.69
CA LEU A 36 -1.39 -2.29 0.24
C LEU A 36 -2.80 -2.23 -0.35
N THR A 37 -3.03 -1.38 -1.34
CA THR A 37 -4.36 -1.24 -1.96
C THR A 37 -4.28 -1.04 -3.47
N LEU A 38 -5.28 -1.54 -4.18
CA LEU A 38 -5.51 -1.25 -5.60
C LEU A 38 -6.41 -0.03 -5.81
N ASP A 39 -7.10 0.41 -4.75
CA ASP A 39 -7.96 1.58 -4.83
C ASP A 39 -7.14 2.87 -4.74
N TYR A 40 -7.12 3.62 -5.84
CA TYR A 40 -6.46 4.92 -5.89
C TYR A 40 -7.31 6.03 -5.27
N ARG A 41 -8.62 5.79 -5.08
CA ARG A 41 -9.57 6.77 -4.57
C ARG A 41 -9.39 7.04 -3.09
N ILE A 42 -8.76 6.11 -2.35
CA ILE A 42 -8.50 6.19 -0.90
C ILE A 42 -7.74 7.46 -0.44
N ARG A 43 -7.17 8.22 -1.39
CA ARG A 43 -6.43 9.47 -1.10
C ARG A 43 -7.19 10.71 -1.49
N TYR A 44 -8.35 10.59 -2.13
CA TYR A 44 -9.10 11.73 -2.64
C TYR A 44 -10.26 12.08 -1.71
N LEU A 45 -10.77 11.13 -0.94
CA LEU A 45 -11.79 11.43 0.04
C LEU A 45 -11.15 12.19 1.21
N PRO A 46 -11.72 13.35 1.61
CA PRO A 46 -11.17 14.15 2.69
C PRO A 46 -10.95 13.36 3.99
N ALA A 47 -11.91 12.50 4.35
CA ALA A 47 -11.86 11.68 5.55
C ALA A 47 -10.64 10.73 5.57
N GLU A 48 -10.30 10.11 4.44
CA GLU A 48 -9.17 9.17 4.38
C GLU A 48 -7.83 9.90 4.39
N LYS A 49 -7.73 11.07 3.73
CA LYS A 49 -6.53 11.93 3.84
C LYS A 49 -6.29 12.34 5.29
N GLU A 50 -7.36 12.76 5.96
CA GLU A 50 -7.33 13.14 7.36
C GLU A 50 -6.97 11.95 8.24
N ALA A 51 -7.51 10.76 7.97
CA ALA A 51 -7.18 9.53 8.69
C ALA A 51 -5.71 9.13 8.50
N ILE A 52 -5.17 9.20 7.28
CA ILE A 52 -3.75 8.92 7.01
C ILE A 52 -2.86 9.87 7.83
N ALA A 53 -3.20 11.16 7.87
CA ALA A 53 -2.46 12.16 8.63
C ALA A 53 -2.59 11.94 10.15
N THR A 54 -3.82 11.75 10.63
CA THR A 54 -4.17 11.62 12.05
C THR A 54 -3.53 10.38 12.66
N TYR A 55 -3.71 9.23 12.02
CA TYR A 55 -3.19 7.96 12.53
C TYR A 55 -1.72 7.73 12.18
N HIS A 56 -1.07 8.63 11.42
CA HIS A 56 0.28 8.40 10.88
C HIS A 56 0.37 7.08 10.10
N ALA A 57 -0.63 6.82 9.26
CA ALA A 57 -0.70 5.60 8.47
C ALA A 57 0.31 5.63 7.31
N ARG A 58 0.69 4.43 6.87
CA ARG A 58 1.49 4.21 5.65
C ARG A 58 0.63 3.47 4.63
N VAL A 59 0.44 4.08 3.46
CA VAL A 59 -0.34 3.49 2.36
C VAL A 59 0.54 3.38 1.12
N LEU A 60 0.51 2.21 0.48
CA LEU A 60 1.06 2.00 -0.85
C LEU A 60 -0.05 1.57 -1.81
N HIS A 61 -0.38 2.47 -2.74
CA HIS A 61 -1.22 2.13 -3.87
C HIS A 61 -0.43 1.34 -4.91
N LEU A 62 -0.87 0.13 -5.21
CA LEU A 62 -0.32 -0.71 -6.26
C LEU A 62 -1.04 -0.39 -7.58
N LYS A 63 -0.46 0.52 -8.36
CA LYS A 63 -1.05 0.92 -9.64
C LYS A 63 -0.87 -0.20 -10.67
N THR A 64 -1.97 -0.85 -10.98
CA THR A 64 -2.06 -1.79 -12.10
C THR A 64 -2.40 -1.08 -13.42
N THR A 65 -2.03 -1.70 -14.53
CA THR A 65 -2.56 -1.37 -15.88
C THR A 65 -3.54 -2.46 -16.28
N ARG A 66 -4.51 -2.18 -17.17
CA ARG A 66 -5.53 -3.17 -17.58
C ARG A 66 -4.97 -4.49 -18.13
N LEU A 67 -3.70 -4.52 -18.54
CA LEU A 67 -3.06 -5.66 -19.17
C LEU A 67 -2.24 -6.52 -18.20
N MET A 68 -2.05 -6.08 -16.94
CA MET A 68 -1.21 -6.80 -15.98
C MET A 68 -2.07 -7.61 -14.99
N PRO A 69 -1.93 -8.95 -14.97
CA PRO A 69 -2.52 -9.78 -13.94
C PRO A 69 -2.05 -9.39 -12.54
N LEU A 70 -2.91 -9.55 -11.53
CA LEU A 70 -2.56 -9.25 -10.14
C LEU A 70 -1.42 -10.12 -9.61
N SER A 71 -1.32 -11.38 -10.07
CA SER A 71 -0.20 -12.27 -9.76
C SER A 71 1.12 -11.70 -10.26
N GLU A 72 1.17 -11.24 -11.52
CA GLU A 72 2.36 -10.61 -12.10
C GLU A 72 2.74 -9.32 -11.35
N LEU A 73 1.76 -8.50 -10.97
CA LEU A 73 2.00 -7.32 -10.14
C LEU A 73 2.56 -7.69 -8.76
N ALA A 74 2.03 -8.75 -8.15
CA ALA A 74 2.49 -9.24 -6.87
C ALA A 74 3.93 -9.77 -6.94
N ASP A 75 4.27 -10.53 -7.98
CA ASP A 75 5.62 -11.04 -8.24
C ASP A 75 6.61 -9.90 -8.49
N HIS A 76 6.20 -8.90 -9.26
CA HIS A 76 7.02 -7.73 -9.53
C HIS A 76 7.23 -6.88 -8.25
N PHE A 77 6.19 -6.71 -7.44
CA PHE A 77 6.29 -6.04 -6.14
C PHE A 77 7.23 -6.80 -5.20
N ALA A 78 7.04 -8.10 -5.07
CA ALA A 78 7.85 -9.04 -4.32
C ALA A 78 9.34 -8.97 -4.71
N GLY A 79 9.64 -9.07 -6.01
CA GLY A 79 11.00 -8.98 -6.54
C GLY A 79 11.67 -7.61 -6.33
N ASN A 80 10.90 -6.57 -5.97
CA ASN A 80 11.39 -5.22 -5.71
C ASN A 80 11.32 -4.81 -4.22
N ILE A 81 11.11 -5.76 -3.29
CA ILE A 81 10.86 -5.43 -1.88
C ILE A 81 11.96 -4.57 -1.25
N GLN A 82 13.24 -4.84 -1.50
CA GLN A 82 14.34 -4.04 -0.94
C GLN A 82 14.27 -2.56 -1.36
N ARG A 83 13.76 -2.30 -2.57
CA ARG A 83 13.56 -0.93 -3.08
C ARG A 83 12.37 -0.28 -2.40
N VAL A 84 11.28 -1.03 -2.18
CA VAL A 84 10.09 -0.59 -1.44
C VAL A 84 10.46 -0.23 0.00
N GLU A 85 11.17 -1.10 0.71
CA GLU A 85 11.61 -0.83 2.09
C GLU A 85 12.50 0.40 2.19
N ARG A 86 13.43 0.57 1.24
CA ARG A 86 14.28 1.77 1.18
C ARG A 86 13.45 3.04 0.97
N PHE A 87 12.41 2.96 0.14
CA PHE A 87 11.47 4.07 -0.05
C PHE A 87 10.70 4.37 1.25
N LEU A 88 10.19 3.35 1.94
CA LEU A 88 9.46 3.49 3.21
C LEU A 88 10.35 4.04 4.35
N ARG A 89 11.63 3.69 4.40
CA ARG A 89 12.59 4.27 5.38
C ARG A 89 12.88 5.75 5.09
N LYS A 90 12.96 6.13 3.82
CA LYS A 90 13.21 7.53 3.41
C LYS A 90 11.99 8.43 3.54
N ASN A 91 10.80 7.85 3.61
CA ASN A 91 9.54 8.57 3.72
C ASN A 91 8.79 8.04 4.95
N PRO A 92 9.02 8.64 6.14
CA PRO A 92 8.29 8.27 7.35
C PRO A 92 6.80 8.64 7.21
N PRO A 93 5.91 8.07 8.05
CA PRO A 93 4.50 8.41 8.04
C PRO A 93 4.27 9.85 8.52
N PRO A 94 3.13 10.46 8.17
CA PRO A 94 2.09 9.93 7.30
C PRO A 94 2.58 9.82 5.84
N LEU A 95 2.21 8.73 5.16
CA LEU A 95 2.70 8.45 3.81
C LEU A 95 1.58 7.92 2.92
N PHE A 96 1.41 8.57 1.76
CA PHE A 96 0.76 7.95 0.61
C PHE A 96 1.76 7.79 -0.54
N GLY A 97 2.17 6.54 -0.79
CA GLY A 97 3.03 6.17 -1.91
C GLY A 97 2.26 5.48 -3.04
N VAL A 98 2.81 5.58 -4.25
CA VAL A 98 2.32 4.86 -5.42
C VAL A 98 3.45 3.99 -5.94
N TYR A 99 3.21 2.69 -5.99
CA TYR A 99 4.03 1.72 -6.70
C TYR A 99 3.43 1.48 -8.09
N ARG A 100 4.25 1.58 -9.14
CA ARG A 100 3.83 1.26 -10.50
C ARG A 100 4.92 0.56 -11.28
N VAL A 101 4.53 -0.28 -12.21
CA VAL A 101 5.42 -0.85 -13.23
C VAL A 101 5.21 -0.07 -14.52
N ASP A 102 6.27 0.46 -15.13
CA ASP A 102 6.16 1.11 -16.44
C ASP A 102 6.15 0.07 -17.58
N GLY A 103 5.86 0.53 -18.81
CA GLY A 103 5.74 -0.37 -19.98
C GLY A 103 7.03 -1.10 -20.37
N LYS A 104 8.16 -0.86 -19.67
CA LYS A 104 9.41 -1.59 -19.84
C LYS A 104 9.67 -2.58 -18.70
N GLY A 105 8.69 -2.82 -17.82
CA GLY A 105 8.85 -3.70 -16.66
C GLY A 105 9.67 -3.07 -15.53
N LYS A 106 9.78 -1.73 -15.45
CA LYS A 106 10.55 -1.07 -14.40
C LYS A 106 9.67 -0.55 -13.28
N ALA A 107 10.00 -0.91 -12.04
CA ALA A 107 9.34 -0.38 -10.84
C ALA A 107 9.64 1.11 -10.64
N ARG A 108 8.58 1.89 -10.38
CA ARG A 108 8.65 3.28 -9.92
C ARG A 108 7.84 3.44 -8.63
N LEU A 109 8.40 4.23 -7.71
CA LEU A 109 7.82 4.57 -6.43
C LEU A 109 7.77 6.09 -6.33
N GLU A 110 6.61 6.63 -6.02
CA GLU A 110 6.38 8.07 -5.94
C GLU A 110 5.58 8.39 -4.67
N ARG A 111 6.03 9.36 -3.88
CA ARG A 111 5.23 9.93 -2.79
C ARG A 111 4.20 10.89 -3.38
N LYS A 112 2.97 10.89 -2.86
CA LYS A 112 1.89 11.77 -3.31
C LYS A 112 1.20 12.54 -2.19
N LEU A 113 1.45 12.16 -0.93
CA LEU A 113 1.08 12.87 0.29
C LEU A 113 2.22 12.68 1.29
#